data_AF-A0A9E4BU14-F1
#
_entry.id   AF-A0A9E4BU14-F1
#
_cell.length_a   1.000
_cell.length_b   1.000
_cell.length_c   1.000
_cell.angle_alpha   90.00
_cell.angle_beta   90.00
_cell.angle_gamma   90.00
#
_symmetry.space_group_name_H-M   'P 1'
#
loop_
_entity.id
_entity.type
_entity.pdbx_description
1 polymer ?
#
loop_
_entity_poly.entity_id
_entity_poly.type
_entity_poly.pdbx_seq_one_letter_code
_entity_poly.pdbx_strand_id
1 'polypeptide(L)' 'MKHRKTFRVNYLQPLMEAGWLEMTVPDKPTSSKQKYRLTDKGRQLLAELREDDV' A
#
# COMPACT_ATOMS: atom_id res chain seq x y z
N MET A 1 21.27 6.66 1.59
CA MET A 1 20.27 5.57 1.41
C MET A 1 19.75 5.11 2.79
N LYS A 2 18.82 5.86 3.43
CA LYS A 2 18.27 5.51 4.77
C LYS A 2 16.74 5.54 4.88
N HIS A 3 16.00 6.04 3.87
CA HIS A 3 14.55 6.23 3.98
C HIS A 3 13.69 4.99 3.65
N ARG A 4 14.26 3.96 3.00
CA ARG A 4 13.49 2.78 2.55
C ARG A 4 12.90 1.96 3.70
N LYS A 5 13.65 1.79 4.80
CA LYS A 5 13.16 1.06 5.99
C LYS A 5 12.03 1.84 6.68
N THR A 6 12.25 3.13 6.93
CA THR A 6 11.28 4.00 7.59
C THR A 6 9.99 4.11 6.79
N PHE A 7 10.07 4.28 5.46
CA PHE A 7 8.87 4.30 4.61
C PHE A 7 8.08 3.00 4.70
N ARG A 8 8.78 1.85 4.64
CA ARG A 8 8.14 0.54 4.69
C ARG A 8 7.42 0.30 6.02
N VAL A 9 8.07 0.63 7.13
CA VAL A 9 7.53 0.39 8.48
C VAL A 9 6.41 1.38 8.81
N ASN A 10 6.59 2.66 8.49
CA ASN A 10 5.67 3.69 8.97
C ASN A 10 4.45 3.89 8.07
N TYR A 11 4.52 3.51 6.79
CA TYR A 11 3.44 3.75 5.83
C TYR A 11 3.01 2.44 5.18
N LEU A 12 3.92 1.74 4.51
CA LEU A 12 3.53 0.63 3.67
C LEU A 12 2.96 -0.57 4.45
N GLN A 13 3.62 -0.97 5.54
CA GLN A 13 3.22 -2.10 6.36
C GLN A 13 1.86 -1.89 7.02
N PRO A 14 1.58 -0.75 7.70
CA PRO A 14 0.25 -0.45 8.23
C PRO A 14 -0.86 -0.51 7.17
N LEU A 15 -0.61 0.02 5.97
CA LEU A 15 -1.59 0.01 4.88
C LEU A 15 -1.85 -1.40 4.32
N MET A 16 -0.84 -2.28 4.33
CA MET A 16 -1.01 -3.69 3.96
C MET A 16 -1.73 -4.48 5.05
N GLU A 17 -1.40 -4.25 6.32
CA GLU A 17 -2.05 -4.89 7.48
C GLU A 17 -3.53 -4.47 7.60
N ALA A 18 -3.84 -3.21 7.28
CA ALA A 18 -5.22 -2.72 7.19
C ALA A 18 -6.00 -3.30 5.98
N GLY A 19 -5.31 -3.99 5.06
CA GLY A 19 -5.89 -4.59 3.86
C GLY A 19 -6.24 -3.58 2.77
N TRP A 20 -5.64 -2.38 2.79
CA TRP A 20 -5.86 -1.37 1.75
C TRP A 20 -4.89 -1.50 0.57
N LEU A 21 -3.70 -2.03 0.83
CA LEU A 21 -2.69 -2.34 -0.19
C LEU A 21 -2.35 -3.82 -0.21
N GLU A 22 -2.03 -4.32 -1.39
CA GLU A 22 -1.53 -5.67 -1.58
C GLU A 22 -0.35 -5.73 -2.57
N MET A 23 0.38 -6.84 -2.51
CA MET A 23 1.51 -7.14 -3.38
C MET A 23 1.06 -7.61 -4.75
N THR A 24 1.70 -7.10 -5.80
CA THR A 24 1.43 -7.54 -7.19
C THR A 24 2.06 -8.90 -7.53
N VAL A 25 3.17 -9.25 -6.89
CA VAL A 25 3.85 -10.55 -7.06
C VAL A 25 4.11 -11.19 -5.69
N PRO A 26 3.08 -11.77 -5.05
CA PRO A 26 3.20 -12.30 -3.70
C PRO A 26 4.21 -13.46 -3.61
N ASP A 27 4.36 -14.25 -4.67
CA ASP A 27 5.26 -15.41 -4.71
C ASP A 27 6.75 -15.02 -4.68
N LYS A 28 7.08 -13.77 -5.05
CA LYS A 28 8.46 -13.27 -5.12
C LYS A 28 8.57 -11.89 -4.44
N PRO A 29 8.45 -11.82 -3.10
CA PRO A 29 8.33 -10.56 -2.37
C PRO A 29 9.57 -9.65 -2.43
N THR A 30 10.73 -10.21 -2.78
CA THR A 30 12.00 -9.48 -2.95
C THR A 30 12.30 -9.13 -4.41
N SER A 31 11.40 -9.45 -5.34
CA SER A 31 11.54 -9.17 -6.77
C SER A 31 11.76 -7.67 -7.03
N SER A 32 12.67 -7.34 -7.94
CA SER A 32 12.85 -5.95 -8.42
C SER A 32 11.62 -5.41 -9.15
N LYS A 33 10.74 -6.30 -9.63
CA LYS A 33 9.45 -5.96 -10.26
C LYS A 33 8.31 -5.84 -9.24
N GLN A 34 8.58 -6.02 -7.95
CA GLN A 34 7.57 -5.95 -6.91
C GLN A 34 6.97 -4.54 -6.85
N LYS A 35 5.65 -4.46 -6.99
CA LYS A 35 4.84 -3.24 -6.83
C LYS A 35 3.68 -3.49 -5.87
N TYR A 36 3.05 -2.42 -5.43
CA TYR A 36 1.85 -2.46 -4.59
C TYR A 36 0.66 -1.91 -5.37
N ARG A 37 -0.54 -2.44 -5.11
CA ARG A 37 -1.80 -1.95 -5.68
C ARG A 37 -2.86 -1.83 -4.60
N LEU A 38 -3.85 -0.97 -4.83
CA LEU A 38 -5.02 -0.87 -3.96
C LEU A 38 -5.88 -2.13 -4.07
N THR A 39 -6.39 -2.58 -2.93
CA THR A 39 -7.47 -3.57 -2.85
C THR A 39 -8.82 -2.89 -3.10
N ASP A 40 -9.92 -3.65 -3.12
CA ASP A 40 -11.27 -3.06 -3.15
C ASP A 40 -11.52 -2.14 -1.96
N LYS A 41 -11.13 -2.57 -0.75
CA LYS A 41 -11.21 -1.76 0.47
C LYS A 41 -10.38 -0.48 0.36
N GLY A 42 -9.18 -0.56 -0.23
CA GLY A 42 -8.35 0.61 -0.47
C GLY A 42 -8.94 1.58 -1.49
N ARG A 43 -9.66 1.07 -2.51
CA ARG A 43 -10.38 1.91 -3.48
C ARG A 43 -11.57 2.64 -2.85
N GLN A 44 -12.32 1.96 -1.99
CA GLN A 44 -13.45 2.55 -1.26
C GLN A 44 -12.99 3.70 -0.36
N LEU A 45 -11.96 3.46 0.46
CA LEU A 45 -11.37 4.51 1.30
C LEU A 45 -10.91 5.71 0.46
N LEU A 46 -10.28 5.46 -0.69
CA LEU A 46 -9.83 6.54 -1.56
C LEU A 46 -11.01 7.35 -2.14
N ALA A 47 -12.15 6.71 -2.41
CA ALA A 47 -13.35 7.41 -2.84
C ALA A 47 -13.89 8.29 -1.69
N GLU A 48 -14.01 7.74 -0.48
CA GLU A 48 -14.44 8.47 0.72
C GLU A 48 -13.55 9.70 0.99
N LEU A 49 -12.23 9.53 1.01
CA LEU A 49 -11.29 10.62 1.25
C LEU A 49 -11.34 11.72 0.18
N ARG A 50 -11.74 11.38 -1.05
CA ARG A 50 -11.88 12.35 -2.14
C ARG A 50 -13.20 13.12 -2.06
N GLU A 51 -14.20 12.57 -1.39
CA GLU A 51 -15.47 13.25 -1.13
C GLU A 51 -15.33 14.26 0.02
N ASP A 52 -14.44 14.01 0.98
CA ASP A 52 -14.13 14.92 2.09
C ASP A 52 -13.31 16.17 1.68
N ASP A 53 -12.77 16.20 0.45
CA ASP A 53 -12.01 17.33 -0.12
C ASP A 53 -12.91 18.38 -0.82
N VAL A 54 -14.25 18.21 -0.77
CA VAL A 54 -15.27 19.08 -1.40
C VAL A 54 -16.08 19.84 -0.36
#